data_AF-N9MSA4-F1
#
_entry.id   AF-N9MSA4-F1
#
_cell.length_a   1.000
_cell.length_b   1.000
_cell.length_c   1.000
_cell.angle_alpha   90.00
_cell.angle_beta   90.00
_cell.angle_gamma   90.00
#
_symmetry.space_group_name_H-M   'P 1'
#
loop_
_entity.id
_entity.type
_entity.pdbx_description
1 polymer ?
#
loop_
_entity_poly.entity_id
_entity_poly.type
_entity_poly.pdbx_seq_one_letter_code
_entity_poly.pdbx_strand_id
1 'polypeptide(L)'
;MNALEKAKLIKELNELGQQLEHKSLSLYEAARTKKRLQDIFHLCDEPVFKNQILSFKSRVQPEMAAHQFAASTQFHHRYRGYFKDLVQLQQALTAHSETGWAFFHQPQKGWQIWLGPVDQSDFLHSEWDELVNSRNWLLQQQQQGAYFPLDPQLDIPALSVQDAEFDTLTLEIARYHQGSLQIQTKITAPQLSKTIKPDLDRATSETEEAKTAELSIEIDNTDSSSSLLIIDENITFPESIQLGEFSALLHPLEHAGATIRRLCALELQPTVSQPADLEIALYYAEEEHWQARPVYLSMQTDQQGQGLKYLMLLGAPSLLQANSCIQHWGTQRGRRCIEIKSISWAALGACLDQIDLFSEIYLQQAETVWMPEESYAYIPARCIHQKKFINFEEAPADFSTPILLLQEHQKIRVIHGERRLALSNQEIAYPYLMLKRDKDLNWQKIHQIVLGLSQPVRVLDFYMAIQAQIIK
;
A
#
# COMPACT_ATOMS: atom_id res chain seq x y z
N MET A 1 -14.72 24.57 17.47
CA MET A 1 -15.61 25.54 16.76
C MET A 1 -16.96 25.83 17.48
N ASN A 2 -17.40 27.10 17.59
CA ASN A 2 -18.66 27.53 18.24
C ASN A 2 -19.91 27.26 17.34
N ALA A 3 -21.09 27.04 17.94
CA ALA A 3 -22.33 26.70 17.22
C ALA A 3 -22.77 27.78 16.19
N LEU A 4 -22.48 29.05 16.49
CA LEU A 4 -22.77 30.17 15.58
C LEU A 4 -21.85 30.20 14.36
N GLU A 5 -20.60 29.76 14.53
CA GLU A 5 -19.61 29.64 13.44
C GLU A 5 -19.96 28.46 12.52
N LYS A 6 -20.42 27.36 13.10
CA LYS A 6 -20.96 26.20 12.36
C LYS A 6 -22.14 26.59 11.47
N ALA A 7 -23.12 27.33 12.01
CA ALA A 7 -24.28 27.76 11.23
C ALA A 7 -23.91 28.70 10.07
N LYS A 8 -22.90 29.57 10.27
CA LYS A 8 -22.38 30.45 9.21
C LYS A 8 -21.64 29.67 8.12
N LEU A 9 -20.81 28.70 8.51
CA LEU A 9 -20.08 27.86 7.56
C LEU A 9 -21.02 26.96 6.75
N ILE A 10 -22.06 26.39 7.37
CA ILE A 10 -23.08 25.60 6.66
C ILE A 10 -23.83 26.46 5.63
N LYS A 11 -24.14 27.71 5.98
CA LYS A 11 -24.77 28.65 5.05
C LYS A 11 -23.83 29.00 3.89
N GLU A 12 -22.57 29.28 4.18
CA GLU A 12 -21.54 29.55 3.18
C GLU A 12 -21.33 28.35 2.23
N LEU A 13 -21.32 27.12 2.76
CA LEU A 13 -21.14 25.90 1.97
C LEU A 13 -22.30 25.67 0.98
N ASN A 14 -23.54 25.92 1.41
CA ASN A 14 -24.71 25.85 0.53
C ASN A 14 -24.69 26.94 -0.56
N GLU A 15 -24.25 28.15 -0.23
CA GLU A 15 -24.11 29.25 -1.20
C GLU A 15 -23.00 28.95 -2.23
N LEU A 16 -21.84 28.43 -1.79
CA LEU A 16 -20.73 28.03 -2.67
C LEU A 16 -21.10 26.82 -3.56
N GLY A 17 -21.90 25.88 -3.03
CA GLY A 17 -22.44 24.74 -3.77
C GLY A 17 -23.39 25.17 -4.89
N GLN A 18 -24.36 26.04 -4.58
CA GLN A 18 -25.29 26.59 -5.58
C GLN A 18 -24.57 27.40 -6.66
N GLN A 19 -23.53 28.15 -6.30
CA GLN A 19 -22.69 28.89 -7.24
C GLN A 19 -21.97 27.96 -8.23
N LEU A 20 -21.50 26.79 -7.80
CA LEU A 20 -20.84 25.81 -8.67
C LEU A 20 -21.81 25.02 -9.56
N GLU A 21 -23.04 24.79 -9.11
CA GLU A 21 -24.08 24.09 -9.90
C GLU A 21 -24.63 24.95 -11.05
N HIS A 22 -24.74 26.27 -10.84
CA HIS A 22 -25.12 27.19 -11.90
C HIS A 22 -23.89 27.51 -12.78
N LYS A 23 -23.82 26.87 -13.96
CA LYS A 23 -22.74 26.97 -14.98
C LYS A 23 -22.49 28.38 -15.58
N SER A 24 -22.82 29.47 -14.90
CA SER A 24 -22.63 30.85 -15.34
C SER A 24 -21.40 31.55 -14.74
N LEU A 25 -20.55 30.83 -13.99
CA LEU A 25 -19.33 31.40 -13.40
C LEU A 25 -18.17 31.43 -14.39
N SER A 26 -17.35 32.48 -14.33
CA SER A 26 -16.07 32.52 -15.03
C SER A 26 -15.09 31.47 -14.46
N LEU A 27 -14.12 31.04 -15.26
CA LEU A 27 -13.10 30.06 -14.83
C LEU A 27 -12.34 30.49 -13.55
N TYR A 28 -12.14 31.80 -13.39
CA TYR A 28 -11.50 32.38 -12.21
C TYR A 28 -12.37 32.27 -10.96
N GLU A 29 -13.67 32.57 -11.07
CA GLU A 29 -14.61 32.45 -9.95
C GLU A 29 -14.82 30.99 -9.55
N ALA A 30 -14.89 30.08 -10.52
CA ALA A 30 -14.98 28.65 -10.24
C ALA A 30 -13.74 28.14 -9.48
N ALA A 31 -12.53 28.57 -9.86
CA ALA A 31 -11.31 28.21 -9.15
C ALA A 31 -11.27 28.79 -7.72
N ARG A 32 -11.73 30.03 -7.55
CA ARG A 32 -11.82 30.68 -6.23
C ARG A 32 -12.83 30.00 -5.31
N THR A 33 -14.01 29.63 -5.82
CA THR A 33 -15.05 28.91 -5.07
C THR A 33 -14.58 27.52 -4.67
N LYS A 34 -13.88 26.79 -5.55
CA LYS A 34 -13.27 25.50 -5.24
C LYS A 34 -12.19 25.60 -4.16
N LYS A 35 -11.31 26.61 -4.25
CA LYS A 35 -10.30 26.88 -3.21
C LYS A 35 -10.94 27.18 -1.86
N ARG A 36 -12.01 28.00 -1.84
CA ARG A 36 -12.72 28.34 -0.60
C ARG A 36 -13.41 27.13 0.04
N LEU A 37 -13.96 26.22 -0.77
CA LEU A 37 -14.49 24.94 -0.27
C LEU A 37 -13.38 24.10 0.39
N GLN A 38 -12.22 23.96 -0.25
CA GLN A 38 -11.07 23.27 0.33
C GLN A 38 -10.62 23.88 1.66
N ASP A 39 -10.57 25.22 1.74
CA ASP A 39 -10.23 25.92 2.97
C ASP A 39 -11.25 25.65 4.10
N ILE A 40 -12.55 25.55 3.78
CA ILE A 40 -13.60 25.21 4.75
C ILE A 40 -13.49 23.76 5.22
N PHE A 41 -13.13 22.83 4.34
CA PHE A 41 -12.87 21.43 4.70
C PHE A 41 -11.67 21.30 5.63
N HIS A 42 -10.58 22.02 5.35
CA HIS A 42 -9.41 22.05 6.25
C HIS A 42 -9.72 22.64 7.62
N LEU A 43 -10.64 23.60 7.72
CA LEU A 43 -11.11 24.12 9.03
C LEU A 43 -11.93 23.09 9.83
N CYS A 44 -12.38 22.01 9.18
CA CYS A 44 -13.15 20.93 9.81
C CYS A 44 -12.29 19.72 10.23
N ASP A 45 -10.97 19.72 9.98
CA ASP A 45 -10.01 18.69 10.43
C ASP A 45 -9.68 18.75 11.94
N GLU A 46 -10.60 19.21 12.79
CA GLU A 46 -10.43 19.15 14.26
C GLU A 46 -10.43 17.68 14.76
N PRO A 47 -9.61 17.32 15.78
CA PRO A 47 -9.47 15.96 16.32
C PRO A 47 -10.77 15.33 16.85
N VAL A 48 -11.83 16.11 17.02
CA VAL A 48 -13.18 15.65 17.38
C VAL A 48 -13.79 14.79 16.26
N PHE A 49 -13.47 15.04 14.99
CA PHE A 49 -13.98 14.28 13.86
C PHE A 49 -13.26 12.95 13.64
N LYS A 50 -11.95 12.86 13.93
CA LYS A 50 -11.18 11.60 13.84
C LYS A 50 -11.80 10.50 14.74
N ASN A 51 -12.24 10.85 15.94
CA ASN A 51 -12.93 9.92 16.84
C ASN A 51 -14.30 9.50 16.32
N GLN A 52 -15.11 10.42 15.79
CA GLN A 52 -16.43 10.10 15.23
C GLN A 52 -16.32 9.25 13.95
N ILE A 53 -15.31 9.50 13.12
CA ILE A 53 -15.01 8.72 11.92
C ILE A 53 -14.53 7.31 12.30
N LEU A 54 -13.70 7.17 13.33
CA LEU A 54 -13.27 5.85 13.81
C LEU A 54 -14.42 5.06 14.43
N SER A 55 -15.32 5.69 15.19
CA SER A 55 -16.55 5.08 15.70
C SER A 55 -17.54 4.68 14.60
N PHE A 56 -17.55 5.41 13.47
CA PHE A 56 -18.34 5.04 12.30
C PHE A 56 -17.70 3.88 11.52
N LYS A 57 -16.39 3.96 11.25
CA LYS A 57 -15.62 2.94 10.54
C LYS A 57 -15.59 1.61 11.31
N SER A 58 -15.52 1.63 12.64
CA SER A 58 -15.59 0.41 13.45
C SER A 58 -16.92 -0.34 13.28
N ARG A 59 -18.01 0.34 12.92
CA ARG A 59 -19.33 -0.27 12.69
C ARG A 59 -19.52 -0.77 11.26
N VAL A 60 -18.99 -0.05 10.28
CA VAL A 60 -19.19 -0.36 8.84
C VAL A 60 -18.09 -1.28 8.29
N GLN A 61 -16.86 -1.14 8.78
CA GLN A 61 -15.67 -1.87 8.33
C GLN A 61 -14.75 -2.20 9.53
N PRO A 62 -15.18 -3.12 10.42
CA PRO A 62 -14.50 -3.39 11.69
C PRO A 62 -13.04 -3.82 11.49
N GLU A 63 -12.78 -4.72 10.55
CA GLU A 63 -11.42 -5.21 10.29
C GLU A 63 -10.47 -4.09 9.83
N MET A 64 -10.91 -3.25 8.88
CA MET A 64 -10.12 -2.09 8.46
C MET A 64 -9.88 -1.10 9.59
N ALA A 65 -10.88 -0.87 10.45
CA ALA A 65 -10.73 0.00 11.61
C ALA A 65 -9.72 -0.56 12.61
N ALA A 66 -9.69 -1.88 12.82
CA ALA A 66 -8.73 -2.56 13.69
C ALA A 66 -7.29 -2.42 13.18
N HIS A 67 -7.07 -2.62 11.87
CA HIS A 67 -5.75 -2.45 11.25
C HIS A 67 -5.27 -1.00 11.26
N GLN A 68 -6.16 -0.04 10.95
CA GLN A 68 -5.85 1.40 11.02
C GLN A 68 -5.53 1.83 12.46
N PHE A 69 -6.30 1.32 13.43
CA PHE A 69 -6.03 1.55 14.83
C PHE A 69 -4.67 0.99 15.26
N ALA A 70 -4.38 -0.27 14.92
CA ALA A 70 -3.12 -0.91 15.26
C ALA A 70 -1.91 -0.17 14.68
N ALA A 71 -1.98 0.25 13.41
CA ALA A 71 -0.94 1.05 12.76
C ALA A 71 -0.69 2.41 13.45
N SER A 72 -1.73 2.98 14.09
CA SER A 72 -1.62 4.21 14.87
C SER A 72 -1.02 4.02 16.27
N THR A 73 -0.72 2.78 16.66
CA THR A 73 -0.16 2.45 17.98
C THR A 73 1.34 2.15 17.91
N GLN A 74 2.03 2.44 19.01
CA GLN A 74 3.45 2.11 19.16
C GLN A 74 3.72 0.60 19.19
N PHE A 75 2.68 -0.23 19.37
CA PHE A 75 2.75 -1.69 19.46
C PHE A 75 2.40 -2.41 18.15
N HIS A 76 2.34 -1.72 17.01
CA HIS A 76 1.95 -2.29 15.72
C HIS A 76 2.78 -3.52 15.32
N HIS A 77 4.06 -3.57 15.68
CA HIS A 77 4.99 -4.66 15.38
C HIS A 77 4.66 -5.98 16.12
N ARG A 78 3.90 -5.92 17.22
CA ARG A 78 3.41 -7.09 17.98
C ARG A 78 1.93 -7.38 17.74
N TYR A 79 1.28 -6.66 16.81
CA TYR A 79 -0.11 -6.89 16.45
C TYR A 79 -0.22 -8.16 15.59
N ARG A 80 -1.20 -9.02 15.91
CA ARG A 80 -1.42 -10.32 15.26
C ARG A 80 -2.70 -10.38 14.42
N GLY A 81 -3.50 -9.33 14.44
CA GLY A 81 -4.67 -9.20 13.56
C GLY A 81 -5.99 -9.07 14.29
N TYR A 82 -7.05 -9.12 13.48
CA TYR A 82 -8.44 -8.99 13.88
C TYR A 82 -9.15 -10.32 13.67
N PHE A 83 -9.90 -10.79 14.68
CA PHE A 83 -10.52 -12.11 14.69
C PHE A 83 -11.97 -12.02 15.18
N LYS A 84 -12.83 -12.85 14.59
CA LYS A 84 -14.22 -13.06 15.01
C LYS A 84 -14.41 -14.39 15.75
N ASP A 85 -13.46 -15.30 15.60
CA ASP A 85 -13.44 -16.62 16.23
C ASP A 85 -12.32 -16.71 17.27
N LEU A 86 -12.68 -17.22 18.45
CA LEU A 86 -11.81 -17.34 19.62
C LEU A 86 -10.69 -18.35 19.35
N VAL A 87 -10.98 -19.44 18.66
CA VAL A 87 -10.02 -20.51 18.37
C VAL A 87 -8.90 -20.00 17.47
N GLN A 88 -9.27 -19.25 16.42
CA GLN A 88 -8.32 -18.63 15.50
C GLN A 88 -7.45 -17.58 16.18
N LEU A 89 -8.04 -16.79 17.08
CA LEU A 89 -7.31 -15.79 17.85
C LEU A 89 -6.27 -16.43 18.77
N GLN A 90 -6.65 -17.48 19.51
CA GLN A 90 -5.74 -18.17 20.42
C GLN A 90 -4.59 -18.83 19.67
N GLN A 91 -4.87 -19.44 18.50
CA GLN A 91 -3.85 -19.99 17.61
C GLN A 91 -2.89 -18.91 17.08
N ALA A 92 -3.41 -17.76 16.67
CA ALA A 92 -2.58 -16.66 16.17
C ALA A 92 -1.66 -16.05 17.24
N LEU A 93 -2.12 -16.03 18.50
CA LEU A 93 -1.32 -15.56 19.62
C LEU A 93 -0.29 -16.61 20.08
N THR A 94 -0.59 -17.91 20.03
CA THR A 94 0.35 -18.99 20.41
C THR A 94 1.29 -19.43 19.31
N ALA A 95 1.06 -19.02 18.06
CA ALA A 95 1.94 -19.30 16.93
C ALA A 95 3.36 -18.71 17.09
N HIS A 96 3.51 -17.70 17.95
CA HIS A 96 4.78 -17.04 18.22
C HIS A 96 5.17 -17.17 19.70
N SER A 97 6.47 -17.34 19.98
CA SER A 97 7.01 -17.38 21.34
C SER A 97 7.04 -16.01 22.03
N GLU A 98 6.88 -14.94 21.25
CA GLU A 98 6.85 -13.56 21.73
C GLU A 98 5.42 -13.11 22.06
N THR A 99 5.28 -12.32 23.13
CA THR A 99 4.00 -11.74 23.53
C THR A 99 3.43 -10.86 22.41
N GLY A 100 2.31 -11.31 21.85
CA GLY A 100 1.55 -10.61 20.82
C GLY A 100 0.24 -10.05 21.36
N TRP A 101 -0.39 -9.18 20.59
CA TRP A 101 -1.75 -8.72 20.87
C TRP A 101 -2.64 -8.74 19.62
N ALA A 102 -3.93 -8.99 19.81
CA ALA A 102 -4.91 -9.12 18.74
C ALA A 102 -6.27 -8.53 19.15
N PHE A 103 -7.11 -8.21 18.16
CA PHE A 103 -8.49 -7.82 18.41
C PHE A 103 -9.43 -9.00 18.25
N PHE A 104 -10.26 -9.22 19.27
CA PHE A 104 -11.44 -10.06 19.21
C PHE A 104 -12.68 -9.18 19.10
N HIS A 105 -13.47 -9.35 18.05
CA HIS A 105 -14.67 -8.53 17.86
C HIS A 105 -15.91 -9.40 17.69
N GLN A 106 -16.90 -9.11 18.52
CA GLN A 106 -18.22 -9.71 18.46
C GLN A 106 -19.26 -8.61 18.18
N PRO A 107 -20.03 -8.68 17.09
CA PRO A 107 -20.99 -7.62 16.72
C PRO A 107 -22.01 -7.26 17.82
N GLN A 108 -22.28 -8.18 18.75
CA GLN A 108 -23.23 -7.99 19.85
C GLN A 108 -22.58 -7.51 21.16
N LYS A 109 -21.27 -7.71 21.34
CA LYS A 109 -20.57 -7.41 22.59
C LYS A 109 -19.55 -6.28 22.45
N GLY A 110 -19.09 -5.96 21.24
CA GLY A 110 -18.12 -4.91 20.98
C GLY A 110 -16.72 -5.47 20.73
N TRP A 111 -15.70 -4.75 21.22
CA TRP A 111 -14.29 -5.02 20.97
C TRP A 111 -13.59 -5.49 22.22
N GLN A 112 -12.71 -6.47 22.08
CA GLN A 112 -11.89 -6.99 23.15
C GLN A 112 -10.45 -7.16 22.66
N ILE A 113 -9.48 -6.69 23.42
CA ILE A 113 -8.07 -6.92 23.13
C ILE A 113 -7.64 -8.18 23.84
N TRP A 114 -6.88 -9.02 23.16
CA TRP A 114 -6.23 -10.20 23.73
C TRP A 114 -4.73 -10.05 23.64
N LEU A 115 -4.04 -10.44 24.69
CA LEU A 115 -2.60 -10.34 24.86
C LEU A 115 -2.07 -11.67 25.42
N GLY A 116 -1.07 -12.24 24.75
CA GLY A 116 -0.44 -13.48 25.20
C GLY A 116 0.55 -14.03 24.17
N PRO A 117 1.22 -15.16 24.49
CA PRO A 117 1.07 -15.93 25.74
C PRO A 117 1.80 -15.29 26.93
N VAL A 118 1.17 -15.29 28.11
CA VAL A 118 1.72 -14.71 29.36
C VAL A 118 2.51 -15.74 30.17
N ASP A 119 1.88 -16.87 30.53
CA ASP A 119 2.49 -18.04 31.17
C ASP A 119 1.76 -19.29 30.64
N GLN A 120 2.48 -20.32 30.18
CA GLN A 120 2.00 -21.62 29.66
C GLN A 120 0.48 -21.75 29.38
N SER A 121 -0.04 -20.94 28.46
CA SER A 121 -1.43 -20.90 27.95
C SER A 121 -2.44 -19.96 28.61
N ASP A 122 -2.01 -18.96 29.38
CA ASP A 122 -2.87 -17.88 29.84
C ASP A 122 -2.81 -16.65 28.92
N PHE A 123 -3.99 -16.13 28.57
CA PHE A 123 -4.19 -14.90 27.78
C PHE A 123 -4.86 -13.83 28.62
N LEU A 124 -4.26 -12.64 28.66
CA LEU A 124 -4.89 -11.45 29.22
C LEU A 124 -5.82 -10.86 28.19
N HIS A 125 -7.02 -10.46 28.63
CA HIS A 125 -7.97 -9.79 27.76
C HIS A 125 -8.59 -8.58 28.44
N SER A 126 -8.94 -7.57 27.64
CA SER A 126 -9.67 -6.40 28.12
C SER A 126 -11.13 -6.74 28.42
N GLU A 127 -11.84 -5.85 29.11
CA GLU A 127 -13.30 -5.87 29.06
C GLU A 127 -13.79 -5.54 27.64
N TRP A 128 -15.05 -5.87 27.36
CA TRP A 128 -15.71 -5.54 26.11
C TRP A 128 -16.01 -4.05 26.06
N ASP A 129 -15.47 -3.34 25.07
CA ASP A 129 -15.61 -1.88 24.98
C ASP A 129 -15.59 -1.40 23.52
N GLU A 130 -15.67 -0.08 23.30
CA GLU A 130 -15.44 0.54 21.99
C GLU A 130 -13.95 0.55 21.64
N LEU A 131 -13.65 0.44 20.34
CA LEU A 131 -12.29 0.46 19.78
C LEU A 131 -11.45 1.67 20.24
N VAL A 132 -12.08 2.79 20.56
CA VAL A 132 -11.41 4.02 21.04
C VAL A 132 -10.75 3.81 22.41
N ASN A 133 -11.37 3.02 23.29
CA ASN A 133 -10.90 2.79 24.66
C ASN A 133 -9.79 1.74 24.72
N SER A 134 -9.63 0.95 23.66
CA SER A 134 -8.60 -0.08 23.51
C SER A 134 -7.16 0.46 23.69
N ARG A 135 -6.93 1.74 23.38
CA ARG A 135 -5.60 2.37 23.52
C ARG A 135 -5.20 2.54 24.98
N ASN A 136 -6.15 2.92 25.83
CA ASN A 136 -5.90 3.15 27.25
C ASN A 136 -5.54 1.85 27.96
N TRP A 137 -6.21 0.76 27.58
CA TRP A 137 -5.92 -0.56 28.13
C TRP A 137 -4.51 -1.06 27.75
N LEU A 138 -4.09 -0.92 26.48
CA LEU A 138 -2.73 -1.28 26.05
C LEU A 138 -1.65 -0.46 26.78
N LEU A 139 -1.87 0.85 26.98
CA LEU A 139 -0.95 1.71 27.73
C LEU A 139 -0.89 1.33 29.23
N GLN A 140 -2.01 0.91 29.82
CA GLN A 140 -2.05 0.44 31.20
C GLN A 140 -1.26 -0.85 31.39
N GLN A 141 -1.35 -1.80 30.45
CA GLN A 141 -0.59 -3.05 30.49
C GLN A 141 0.93 -2.82 30.31
N GLN A 142 1.32 -1.81 29.54
CA GLN A 142 2.73 -1.39 29.42
C GLN A 142 3.28 -0.84 30.76
N GLN A 143 2.52 0.01 31.45
CA GLN A 143 2.95 0.60 32.73
C GLN A 143 3.10 -0.44 33.85
N GLN A 144 2.44 -1.59 33.73
CA GLN A 144 2.53 -2.70 34.67
C GLN A 144 3.75 -3.62 34.42
N GLY A 145 4.54 -3.35 33.37
CA GLY A 145 5.93 -3.83 33.23
C GLY A 145 6.14 -5.33 32.97
N ALA A 146 5.07 -6.12 32.83
CA ALA A 146 5.19 -7.59 32.80
C ALA A 146 5.22 -8.21 31.38
N TYR A 147 4.70 -7.53 30.34
CA TYR A 147 4.41 -8.20 29.05
C TYR A 147 4.94 -7.51 27.79
N PHE A 148 5.47 -6.29 27.95
CA PHE A 148 6.24 -5.59 26.92
C PHE A 148 7.59 -5.21 27.53
N PRO A 149 8.63 -6.07 27.45
CA PRO A 149 9.97 -5.60 27.79
C PRO A 149 10.26 -4.37 26.92
N LEU A 150 10.63 -3.25 27.57
CA LEU A 150 11.17 -2.10 26.85
C LEU A 150 12.43 -2.59 26.14
N ASP A 151 12.42 -2.61 24.81
CA ASP A 151 13.66 -2.78 24.06
C ASP A 151 14.62 -1.65 24.45
N PRO A 152 15.91 -1.95 24.67
CA PRO A 152 16.92 -0.91 24.87
C PRO A 152 16.92 -0.01 23.62
N GLN A 153 16.80 1.29 23.88
CA GLN A 153 16.65 2.38 22.91
C GLN A 153 17.37 2.13 21.58
N LEU A 154 16.59 1.81 20.55
CA LEU A 154 16.92 2.22 19.19
C LEU A 154 16.58 3.70 19.10
N ASP A 155 17.61 4.55 19.10
CA ASP A 155 17.49 5.96 18.74
C ASP A 155 16.98 6.05 17.30
N ILE A 156 15.66 6.13 17.15
CA ILE A 156 15.00 6.52 15.91
C ILE A 156 15.07 8.05 15.86
N PRO A 157 15.74 8.67 14.87
CA PRO A 157 15.61 10.10 14.64
C PRO A 157 14.15 10.39 14.31
N ALA A 158 13.51 11.26 15.08
CA ALA A 158 12.12 11.65 14.90
C ALA A 158 11.90 12.21 13.48
N LEU A 159 11.38 11.38 12.57
CA LEU A 159 10.77 11.84 11.34
C LEU A 159 9.48 12.59 11.70
N SER A 160 9.47 13.87 11.31
CA SER A 160 8.37 14.81 11.47
C SER A 160 7.04 14.21 11.02
N VAL A 161 6.06 14.23 11.93
CA VAL A 161 4.67 13.74 11.74
C VAL A 161 3.87 14.64 10.77
N GLN A 162 4.52 15.57 10.05
CA GLN A 162 3.82 16.55 9.22
C GLN A 162 3.64 16.12 7.76
N ASP A 163 4.37 15.11 7.27
CA ASP A 163 4.28 14.72 5.86
C ASP A 163 3.30 13.54 5.60
N ALA A 164 2.89 12.82 6.64
CA ALA A 164 1.94 11.70 6.52
C ALA A 164 0.46 12.13 6.46
N GLU A 165 0.13 13.39 6.81
CA GLU A 165 -1.26 13.88 6.75
C GLU A 165 -1.65 14.40 5.35
N PHE A 166 -0.68 14.68 4.46
CA PHE A 166 -0.95 15.22 3.12
C PHE A 166 -1.42 14.16 2.10
N ASP A 167 -1.00 12.89 2.27
CA ASP A 167 -1.34 11.82 1.32
C ASP A 167 -2.76 11.25 1.52
N THR A 168 -3.27 11.27 2.76
CA THR A 168 -4.62 10.78 3.06
C THR A 168 -5.72 11.66 2.44
N LEU A 169 -5.49 12.98 2.35
CA LEU A 169 -6.46 13.94 1.79
C LEU A 169 -6.56 13.86 0.25
N THR A 170 -5.46 13.54 -0.43
CA THR A 170 -5.42 13.46 -1.90
C THR A 170 -6.21 12.27 -2.43
N LEU A 171 -6.28 11.16 -1.66
CA LEU A 171 -7.09 9.98 -1.96
C LEU A 171 -8.60 10.18 -1.75
N GLU A 172 -9.01 11.12 -0.88
CA GLU A 172 -10.43 11.37 -0.57
C GLU A 172 -11.08 12.33 -1.58
N ILE A 173 -10.32 13.27 -2.16
CA ILE A 173 -10.80 14.21 -3.19
C ILE A 173 -11.06 13.51 -4.53
N ALA A 174 -10.31 12.45 -4.87
CA ALA A 174 -10.46 11.72 -6.12
C ALA A 174 -11.79 10.95 -6.24
N ARG A 175 -12.41 10.55 -5.11
CA ARG A 175 -13.67 9.78 -5.12
C ARG A 175 -14.92 10.62 -5.39
N TYR A 176 -14.87 11.94 -5.21
CA TYR A 176 -16.04 12.81 -5.40
C TYR A 176 -16.19 13.37 -6.84
N HIS A 177 -15.27 13.10 -7.75
CA HIS A 177 -15.30 13.65 -9.12
C HIS A 177 -15.70 12.65 -10.23
N GLN A 178 -16.08 11.41 -9.90
CA GLN A 178 -16.67 10.48 -10.87
C GLN A 178 -18.07 10.03 -10.41
N GLY A 179 -19.07 10.83 -10.74
CA GLY A 179 -20.46 10.53 -10.40
C GLY A 179 -21.47 11.52 -10.96
N SER A 180 -21.49 11.70 -12.29
CA SER A 180 -22.69 12.22 -12.97
C SER A 180 -23.33 11.07 -13.75
N LEU A 181 -24.08 10.24 -13.03
CA LEU A 181 -25.12 9.39 -13.60
C LEU A 181 -26.45 9.91 -13.06
N GLN A 182 -27.25 10.48 -13.95
CA GLN A 182 -28.60 10.94 -13.66
C GLN A 182 -29.46 9.75 -13.22
N ILE A 183 -29.84 9.70 -11.95
CA ILE A 183 -30.94 8.86 -11.47
C ILE A 183 -32.07 9.80 -11.03
N GLN A 184 -33.07 9.96 -11.88
CA GLN A 184 -34.35 10.56 -11.52
C GLN A 184 -35.15 9.55 -10.69
N THR A 185 -35.33 9.80 -9.39
CA THR A 185 -36.38 9.14 -8.61
C THR A 185 -37.12 10.15 -7.74
N LYS A 186 -38.42 10.28 -8.02
CA LYS A 186 -39.40 11.12 -7.32
C LYS A 186 -39.43 10.78 -5.82
N ILE A 187 -39.19 11.78 -4.97
CA ILE A 187 -39.41 11.68 -3.52
C ILE A 187 -40.87 12.04 -3.23
N THR A 188 -41.63 11.08 -2.68
CA THR A 188 -42.89 11.37 -1.97
C THR A 188 -42.57 11.31 -0.48
N ALA A 189 -42.70 12.44 0.22
CA ALA A 189 -42.49 12.52 1.67
C ALA A 189 -43.80 12.23 2.43
N PRO A 190 -43.73 11.50 3.56
CA PRO A 190 -44.64 11.75 4.67
C PRO A 190 -43.88 12.08 5.97
N GLN A 191 -44.04 13.35 6.35
CA GLN A 191 -44.27 13.93 7.68
C GLN A 191 -44.04 13.06 8.94
N LEU A 192 -43.13 13.55 9.80
CA LEU A 192 -43.06 13.25 11.24
C LEU A 192 -44.35 13.70 11.96
N SER A 193 -44.84 12.90 12.92
CA SER A 193 -45.27 13.45 14.21
C SER A 193 -45.52 12.40 15.32
N LYS A 194 -45.17 12.81 16.55
CA LYS A 194 -45.62 12.40 17.89
C LYS A 194 -44.83 11.33 18.69
N THR A 195 -43.97 11.88 19.55
CA THR A 195 -43.80 11.68 21.00
C THR A 195 -44.72 10.65 21.69
N ILE A 196 -44.14 9.78 22.54
CA ILE A 196 -44.59 9.47 23.91
C ILE A 196 -43.36 8.99 24.74
N LYS A 197 -43.27 9.49 25.97
CA LYS A 197 -42.30 9.14 27.03
C LYS A 197 -42.90 8.07 27.97
N PRO A 198 -42.10 7.46 28.86
CA PRO A 198 -42.30 6.11 29.39
C PRO A 198 -43.26 6.04 30.57
N ASP A 199 -43.77 4.85 30.89
CA ASP A 199 -44.07 4.53 32.28
C ASP A 199 -43.95 3.03 32.60
N LEU A 200 -43.52 2.82 33.83
CA LEU A 200 -43.18 1.62 34.57
C LEU A 200 -44.45 1.12 35.29
N ASP A 201 -44.77 -0.17 35.24
CA ASP A 201 -44.92 -1.00 36.45
C ASP A 201 -45.46 -2.43 36.24
N ARG A 202 -44.74 -3.36 36.89
CA ARG A 202 -45.23 -4.47 37.76
C ARG A 202 -45.53 -5.88 37.20
N ALA A 203 -44.57 -6.77 37.52
CA ALA A 203 -44.63 -8.09 38.20
C ALA A 203 -45.59 -9.19 37.65
N THR A 204 -45.26 -10.50 37.61
CA THR A 204 -44.58 -11.37 38.58
C THR A 204 -44.19 -12.72 37.93
N SER A 205 -43.05 -13.26 38.35
CA SER A 205 -42.71 -14.67 38.71
C SER A 205 -42.89 -15.87 37.75
N GLU A 206 -41.79 -16.64 37.58
CA GLU A 206 -41.58 -18.06 38.02
C GLU A 206 -40.60 -18.86 37.10
N THR A 207 -39.37 -19.03 37.62
CA THR A 207 -38.50 -20.22 37.81
C THR A 207 -38.39 -21.45 36.86
N GLU A 208 -37.17 -22.04 36.89
CA GLU A 208 -36.70 -23.40 36.50
C GLU A 208 -36.21 -23.63 35.05
N GLU A 209 -35.15 -24.37 34.73
CA GLU A 209 -34.03 -25.03 35.44
C GLU A 209 -32.94 -25.32 34.38
N ALA A 210 -31.67 -25.39 34.79
CA ALA A 210 -30.53 -25.75 33.97
C ALA A 210 -30.33 -27.28 33.88
N LYS A 211 -29.81 -27.77 32.74
CA LYS A 211 -29.00 -29.01 32.70
C LYS A 211 -28.05 -29.05 31.49
N THR A 212 -26.77 -29.10 31.85
CA THR A 212 -25.55 -29.33 31.06
C THR A 212 -25.46 -30.80 30.61
N ALA A 213 -24.89 -31.05 29.43
CA ALA A 213 -24.37 -32.36 29.05
C ALA A 213 -22.98 -32.18 28.41
N GLU A 214 -21.94 -32.55 29.16
CA GLU A 214 -20.56 -32.74 28.70
C GLU A 214 -20.44 -34.09 27.99
N LEU A 215 -19.62 -34.16 26.94
CA LEU A 215 -19.14 -35.41 26.35
C LEU A 215 -17.62 -35.30 26.18
N SER A 216 -16.94 -36.13 26.96
CA SER A 216 -15.50 -36.34 27.06
C SER A 216 -14.95 -37.04 25.82
N ILE A 217 -13.75 -36.67 25.38
CA ILE A 217 -12.93 -37.48 24.45
C ILE A 217 -11.59 -37.75 25.13
N GLU A 218 -11.28 -39.04 25.28
CA GLU A 218 -10.03 -39.58 25.82
C GLU A 218 -8.87 -39.35 24.84
N ILE A 219 -7.72 -38.91 25.37
CA ILE A 219 -6.47 -38.75 24.64
C ILE A 219 -5.64 -40.01 24.89
N ASP A 220 -5.31 -40.73 23.81
CA ASP A 220 -4.28 -41.76 23.84
C ASP A 220 -2.99 -41.17 23.23
N ASN A 221 -1.91 -41.22 24.00
CA ASN A 221 -0.60 -40.66 23.67
C ASN A 221 0.30 -41.78 23.14
N THR A 222 0.81 -41.67 21.90
CA THR A 222 2.18 -42.13 21.59
C THR A 222 2.73 -41.55 20.28
N ASP A 223 3.94 -40.99 20.40
CA ASP A 223 5.04 -40.83 19.43
C ASP A 223 4.92 -39.93 18.18
N SER A 224 5.49 -38.72 18.34
CA SER A 224 6.57 -38.15 17.54
C SER A 224 6.55 -38.36 16.02
N SER A 225 5.89 -37.45 15.32
CA SER A 225 6.37 -36.89 14.04
C SER A 225 5.74 -35.51 13.86
N SER A 226 6.58 -34.47 13.82
CA SER A 226 6.19 -33.08 13.59
C SER A 226 5.45 -32.94 12.26
N SER A 227 4.13 -33.00 12.32
CA SER A 227 3.26 -32.72 11.19
C SER A 227 2.83 -31.26 11.32
N LEU A 228 3.47 -30.37 10.56
CA LEU A 228 2.91 -29.03 10.30
C LEU A 228 1.52 -29.26 9.71
N LEU A 229 0.46 -28.98 10.48
CA LEU A 229 -0.89 -28.98 9.96
C LEU A 229 -1.04 -27.76 9.05
N ILE A 230 -0.68 -27.96 7.79
CA ILE A 230 -1.04 -27.06 6.69
C ILE A 230 -2.57 -27.12 6.62
N ILE A 231 -3.24 -26.06 7.07
CA ILE A 231 -4.69 -25.93 6.86
C ILE A 231 -4.91 -25.82 5.36
N ASP A 232 -5.52 -26.85 4.80
CA ASP A 232 -5.83 -26.95 3.38
C ASP A 232 -7.05 -26.06 3.08
N GLU A 233 -6.84 -24.76 2.85
CA GLU A 233 -7.84 -23.97 2.12
C GLU A 233 -7.92 -24.55 0.72
N ASN A 234 -8.97 -25.33 0.44
CA ASN A 234 -9.32 -25.80 -0.90
C ASN A 234 -9.83 -24.59 -1.71
N ILE A 235 -8.90 -23.78 -2.21
CA ILE A 235 -9.21 -22.66 -3.09
C ILE A 235 -9.55 -23.21 -4.47
N THR A 236 -10.77 -22.95 -4.94
CA THR A 236 -11.18 -23.31 -6.30
C THR A 236 -10.89 -22.13 -7.21
N PHE A 237 -9.92 -22.29 -8.11
CA PHE A 237 -9.59 -21.26 -9.09
C PHE A 237 -10.49 -21.37 -10.32
N PRO A 238 -11.00 -20.25 -10.88
CA PRO A 238 -11.61 -20.27 -12.19
C PRO A 238 -10.56 -20.60 -13.25
N GLU A 239 -10.98 -21.23 -14.35
CA GLU A 239 -10.09 -21.58 -15.47
C GLU A 239 -9.53 -20.33 -16.16
N SER A 240 -10.35 -19.28 -16.27
CA SER A 240 -9.96 -18.00 -16.86
C SER A 240 -10.64 -16.82 -16.17
N ILE A 241 -10.04 -15.63 -16.29
CA ILE A 241 -10.64 -14.35 -15.91
C ILE A 241 -10.58 -13.36 -17.06
N GLN A 242 -11.47 -12.37 -17.03
CA GLN A 242 -11.46 -11.28 -18.01
C GLN A 242 -10.56 -10.13 -17.52
N LEU A 243 -9.62 -9.72 -18.37
CA LEU A 243 -8.71 -8.58 -18.20
C LEU A 243 -8.98 -7.53 -19.28
N GLY A 244 -10.01 -6.70 -19.07
CA GLY A 244 -10.43 -5.73 -20.09
C GLY A 244 -10.98 -6.44 -21.32
N GLU A 245 -10.33 -6.27 -22.47
CA GLU A 245 -10.69 -6.98 -23.71
C GLU A 245 -10.05 -8.37 -23.82
N PHE A 246 -9.06 -8.67 -22.97
CA PHE A 246 -8.34 -9.95 -23.00
C PHE A 246 -8.97 -10.97 -22.05
N SER A 247 -8.90 -12.25 -22.43
CA SER A 247 -9.11 -13.36 -21.51
C SER A 247 -7.75 -13.85 -21.00
N ALA A 248 -7.64 -14.19 -19.72
CA ALA A 248 -6.40 -14.71 -19.15
C ALA A 248 -6.65 -16.06 -18.47
N LEU A 249 -5.86 -17.07 -18.84
CA LEU A 249 -5.87 -18.37 -18.19
C LEU A 249 -5.16 -18.28 -16.84
N LEU A 250 -5.71 -18.93 -15.81
CA LEU A 250 -5.10 -19.00 -14.49
C LEU A 250 -4.28 -20.28 -14.37
N HIS A 251 -3.01 -20.09 -14.01
CA HIS A 251 -2.10 -21.18 -13.67
C HIS A 251 -1.69 -21.02 -12.22
N PRO A 252 -2.35 -21.73 -11.28
CA PRO A 252 -1.94 -21.74 -9.88
C PRO A 252 -0.48 -22.16 -9.76
N LEU A 253 0.29 -21.49 -8.90
CA LEU A 253 1.68 -21.87 -8.67
C LEU A 253 1.71 -23.12 -7.78
N GLU A 254 1.71 -24.31 -8.39
CA GLU A 254 1.89 -25.57 -7.68
C GLU A 254 3.32 -25.67 -7.17
N HIS A 255 3.55 -25.72 -5.84
CA HIS A 255 4.76 -26.32 -5.26
C HIS A 255 4.62 -26.60 -3.76
N ALA A 256 5.17 -27.74 -3.33
CA ALA A 256 5.33 -28.11 -1.93
C ALA A 256 6.18 -27.05 -1.21
N GLY A 257 5.56 -26.28 -0.31
CA GLY A 257 6.20 -25.21 0.45
C GLY A 257 5.85 -23.78 0.02
N ALA A 258 4.97 -23.58 -0.97
CA ALA A 258 4.50 -22.24 -1.33
C ALA A 258 3.68 -21.61 -0.18
N THR A 259 4.23 -20.58 0.46
CA THR A 259 3.59 -19.82 1.55
C THR A 259 2.38 -19.00 1.05
N ILE A 260 2.23 -18.83 -0.28
CA ILE A 260 1.21 -17.98 -0.89
C ILE A 260 0.34 -18.79 -1.87
N ARG A 261 -0.55 -19.62 -1.32
CA ARG A 261 -1.42 -20.53 -2.07
C ARG A 261 -2.39 -19.86 -3.06
N ARG A 262 -2.67 -18.56 -2.89
CA ARG A 262 -3.59 -17.78 -3.73
C ARG A 262 -2.93 -17.13 -4.95
N LEU A 263 -1.62 -17.28 -5.13
CA LEU A 263 -0.89 -16.64 -6.22
C LEU A 263 -0.96 -17.50 -7.49
N CYS A 264 -1.49 -16.92 -8.56
CA CYS A 264 -1.60 -17.54 -9.87
C CYS A 264 -0.75 -16.76 -10.88
N ALA A 265 -0.12 -17.48 -11.81
CA ALA A 265 0.36 -16.90 -13.05
C ALA A 265 -0.82 -16.71 -14.00
N LEU A 266 -0.81 -15.60 -14.76
CA LEU A 266 -1.80 -15.31 -15.77
C LEU A 266 -1.17 -15.36 -17.15
N GLU A 267 -1.82 -16.08 -18.07
CA GLU A 267 -1.43 -16.15 -19.47
C GLU A 267 -2.52 -15.51 -20.33
N LEU A 268 -2.19 -14.41 -21.03
CA LEU A 268 -3.14 -13.73 -21.91
C LEU A 268 -3.51 -14.60 -23.11
N GLN A 269 -4.77 -14.57 -23.52
CA GLN A 269 -5.27 -15.21 -24.72
C GLN A 269 -5.69 -14.15 -25.77
N PRO A 270 -5.19 -14.25 -27.01
CA PRO A 270 -4.22 -15.24 -27.50
C PRO A 270 -2.80 -14.97 -26.96
N THR A 271 -2.00 -16.02 -26.71
CA THR A 271 -0.65 -15.92 -26.10
C THR A 271 0.30 -14.97 -26.86
N VAL A 272 0.10 -14.78 -28.17
CA VAL A 272 0.89 -13.84 -28.98
C VAL A 272 0.75 -12.37 -28.58
N SER A 273 -0.27 -12.02 -27.80
CA SER A 273 -0.51 -10.65 -27.35
C SER A 273 0.34 -10.25 -26.14
N GLN A 274 0.96 -11.19 -25.41
CA GLN A 274 1.74 -10.85 -24.22
C GLN A 274 3.19 -10.51 -24.58
N PRO A 275 3.70 -9.33 -24.17
CA PRO A 275 5.11 -9.01 -24.35
C PRO A 275 6.04 -9.98 -23.63
N ALA A 276 7.16 -10.36 -24.26
CA ALA A 276 8.13 -11.32 -23.70
C ALA A 276 8.73 -10.87 -22.35
N ASP A 277 8.78 -9.56 -22.13
CA ASP A 277 9.35 -8.93 -20.94
C ASP A 277 8.30 -8.60 -19.87
N LEU A 278 7.03 -8.91 -20.09
CA LEU A 278 5.94 -8.70 -19.13
C LEU A 278 5.38 -10.03 -18.62
N GLU A 279 5.45 -10.23 -17.31
CA GLU A 279 4.79 -11.33 -16.60
C GLU A 279 3.60 -10.78 -15.82
N ILE A 280 2.52 -11.56 -15.76
CA ILE A 280 1.29 -11.16 -15.09
C ILE A 280 0.98 -12.20 -14.01
N ALA A 281 0.70 -11.72 -12.80
CA ALA A 281 0.33 -12.53 -11.65
C ALA A 281 -0.94 -11.99 -11.00
N LEU A 282 -1.70 -12.89 -10.38
CA LEU A 282 -2.91 -12.58 -9.63
C LEU A 282 -2.83 -13.17 -8.24
N TYR A 283 -2.98 -12.34 -7.22
CA TYR A 283 -3.37 -12.82 -5.91
C TYR A 283 -4.91 -12.99 -5.90
N TYR A 284 -5.35 -14.24 -6.00
CA TYR A 284 -6.77 -14.58 -6.10
C TYR A 284 -7.47 -14.42 -4.75
N ALA A 285 -8.58 -13.68 -4.76
CA ALA A 285 -9.55 -13.63 -3.67
C ALA A 285 -10.94 -13.81 -4.29
N GLU A 286 -11.77 -14.66 -3.69
CA GLU A 286 -13.12 -14.98 -4.20
C GLU A 286 -14.05 -13.76 -4.24
N GLU A 287 -13.76 -12.72 -3.45
CA GLU A 287 -14.48 -11.45 -3.50
C GLU A 287 -14.15 -10.69 -4.79
N GLU A 288 -15.17 -10.44 -5.62
CA GLU A 288 -15.06 -9.64 -6.84
C GLU A 288 -14.46 -8.25 -6.56
N HIS A 289 -13.89 -7.65 -7.61
CA HIS A 289 -13.22 -6.33 -7.67
C HIS A 289 -11.72 -6.30 -7.39
N TRP A 290 -10.93 -7.29 -7.85
CA TRP A 290 -9.47 -7.11 -7.97
C TRP A 290 -9.11 -5.83 -8.77
N GLN A 291 -9.98 -5.39 -9.69
CA GLN A 291 -9.86 -4.15 -10.47
C GLN A 291 -9.99 -2.87 -9.63
N ALA A 292 -10.67 -2.94 -8.47
CA ALA A 292 -10.77 -1.82 -7.53
C ALA A 292 -9.52 -1.71 -6.63
N ARG A 293 -8.65 -2.73 -6.65
CA ARG A 293 -7.39 -2.73 -5.91
C ARG A 293 -6.29 -2.10 -6.77
N PRO A 294 -5.26 -1.51 -6.14
CA PRO A 294 -4.08 -1.09 -6.87
C PRO A 294 -3.43 -2.27 -7.57
N VAL A 295 -2.91 -2.01 -8.76
CA VAL A 295 -2.03 -2.89 -9.49
C VAL A 295 -0.62 -2.59 -9.06
N TYR A 296 0.10 -3.61 -8.60
CA TYR A 296 1.49 -3.47 -8.21
C TYR A 296 2.39 -3.89 -9.37
N LEU A 297 3.26 -3.00 -9.80
CA LEU A 297 4.23 -3.24 -10.87
C LEU A 297 5.61 -3.41 -10.25
N SER A 298 6.38 -4.36 -10.73
CA SER A 298 7.76 -4.55 -10.29
C SER A 298 8.70 -4.71 -11.47
N MET A 299 9.86 -4.08 -11.40
CA MET A 299 11.00 -4.42 -12.24
C MET A 299 11.85 -5.47 -11.53
N GLN A 300 12.21 -6.51 -12.27
CA GLN A 300 13.00 -7.62 -11.80
C GLN A 300 14.20 -7.86 -12.70
N THR A 301 15.34 -8.23 -12.12
CA THR A 301 16.52 -8.70 -12.85
C THR A 301 16.96 -10.04 -12.30
N ASP A 302 17.88 -10.71 -12.97
CA ASP A 302 18.63 -11.78 -12.33
C ASP A 302 19.53 -11.27 -11.20
N GLN A 303 20.25 -12.18 -10.56
CA GLN A 303 21.19 -11.87 -9.46
C GLN A 303 22.39 -11.01 -9.90
N GLN A 304 22.69 -10.97 -11.20
CA GLN A 304 23.78 -10.18 -11.78
C GLN A 304 23.29 -8.81 -12.27
N GLY A 305 22.00 -8.49 -12.18
CA GLY A 305 21.41 -7.25 -12.69
C GLY A 305 21.04 -7.28 -14.18
N GLN A 306 21.02 -8.45 -14.82
CA GLN A 306 20.70 -8.64 -16.22
C GLN A 306 19.24 -9.11 -16.43
N GLY A 307 18.80 -9.15 -17.69
CA GLY A 307 17.56 -9.81 -18.08
C GLY A 307 16.32 -9.17 -17.48
N LEU A 308 16.23 -7.85 -17.61
CA LEU A 308 15.17 -7.07 -16.99
C LEU A 308 13.79 -7.52 -17.45
N LYS A 309 12.91 -7.78 -16.49
CA LYS A 309 11.50 -8.16 -16.71
C LYS A 309 10.59 -7.30 -15.85
N TYR A 310 9.39 -7.04 -16.37
CA TYR A 310 8.29 -6.47 -15.63
C TYR A 310 7.41 -7.58 -15.06
N LEU A 311 6.94 -7.38 -13.83
CA LEU A 311 5.89 -8.17 -13.20
C LEU A 311 4.72 -7.25 -12.89
N MET A 312 3.54 -7.58 -13.38
CA MET A 312 2.28 -6.95 -13.01
C MET A 312 1.50 -7.86 -12.06
N LEU A 313 1.34 -7.44 -10.81
CA LEU A 313 0.60 -8.16 -9.78
C LEU A 313 -0.78 -7.51 -9.56
N LEU A 314 -1.82 -8.31 -9.79
CA LEU A 314 -3.22 -7.96 -9.61
C LEU A 314 -3.76 -8.51 -8.29
N GLY A 315 -4.76 -7.84 -7.72
CA GLY A 315 -5.59 -8.40 -6.64
C GLY A 315 -4.96 -8.41 -5.24
N ALA A 316 -3.71 -8.00 -5.07
CA ALA A 316 -3.09 -7.93 -3.75
C ALA A 316 -3.85 -6.90 -2.86
N PRO A 317 -4.25 -7.26 -1.63
CA PRO A 317 -5.04 -6.40 -0.75
C PRO A 317 -4.23 -5.28 -0.08
N SER A 318 -2.91 -5.39 -0.06
CA SER A 318 -2.02 -4.43 0.57
C SER A 318 -0.62 -4.47 -0.04
N LEU A 319 0.18 -3.43 0.22
CA LEU A 319 1.59 -3.38 -0.18
C LEU A 319 2.40 -4.51 0.47
N LEU A 320 2.11 -4.86 1.72
CA LEU A 320 2.77 -5.96 2.41
C LEU A 320 2.55 -7.28 1.66
N GLN A 321 1.29 -7.59 1.34
CA GLN A 321 0.96 -8.80 0.59
C GLN A 321 1.55 -8.76 -0.83
N ALA A 322 1.51 -7.60 -1.48
CA ALA A 322 2.11 -7.42 -2.80
C ALA A 322 3.61 -7.70 -2.78
N ASN A 323 4.32 -7.16 -1.79
CA ASN A 323 5.76 -7.39 -1.62
C ASN A 323 6.03 -8.90 -1.42
N SER A 324 5.33 -9.56 -0.50
CA SER A 324 5.47 -11.01 -0.30
C SER A 324 5.25 -11.81 -1.59
N CYS A 325 4.21 -11.49 -2.37
CA CYS A 325 3.94 -12.14 -3.66
C CYS A 325 5.06 -11.90 -4.67
N ILE A 326 5.53 -10.66 -4.80
CA ILE A 326 6.58 -10.26 -5.76
C ILE A 326 7.91 -10.91 -5.41
N GLN A 327 8.30 -10.95 -4.12
CA GLN A 327 9.52 -11.63 -3.69
C GLN A 327 9.44 -13.14 -3.92
N HIS A 328 8.29 -13.76 -3.61
CA HIS A 328 8.07 -15.18 -3.85
C HIS A 328 8.16 -15.52 -5.35
N TRP A 329 7.49 -14.72 -6.19
CA TRP A 329 7.55 -14.85 -7.64
C TRP A 329 8.97 -14.75 -8.19
N GLY A 330 9.73 -13.75 -7.73
CA GLY A 330 11.11 -13.52 -8.12
C GLY A 330 12.01 -14.69 -7.71
N THR A 331 11.93 -15.12 -6.44
CA THR A 331 12.74 -16.22 -5.89
C THR A 331 12.58 -17.51 -6.71
N GLN A 332 11.34 -17.88 -7.06
CA GLN A 332 11.07 -19.07 -7.88
C GLN A 332 11.71 -19.01 -9.28
N ARG A 333 11.94 -17.81 -9.79
CA ARG A 333 12.49 -17.56 -11.14
C ARG A 333 13.96 -17.14 -11.11
N GLY A 334 14.61 -17.18 -9.95
CA GLY A 334 15.98 -16.71 -9.78
C GLY A 334 16.15 -15.21 -10.00
N ARG A 335 15.10 -14.43 -9.76
CA ARG A 335 15.06 -12.99 -9.97
C ARG A 335 14.96 -12.20 -8.67
N ARG A 336 15.53 -11.01 -8.71
CA ARG A 336 15.53 -9.99 -7.66
C ARG A 336 14.56 -8.88 -8.03
N CYS A 337 13.72 -8.48 -7.08
CA CYS A 337 12.92 -7.26 -7.18
C CYS A 337 13.80 -6.02 -7.02
N ILE A 338 13.67 -5.05 -7.93
CA ILE A 338 14.40 -3.77 -7.89
C ILE A 338 13.55 -2.70 -7.20
N GLU A 339 12.30 -2.57 -7.64
CA GLU A 339 11.36 -1.61 -7.11
C GLU A 339 9.93 -2.17 -7.27
N ILE A 340 9.01 -1.62 -6.48
CA ILE A 340 7.58 -1.85 -6.60
C ILE A 340 6.90 -0.50 -6.75
N LYS A 341 6.07 -0.39 -7.78
CA LYS A 341 5.21 0.74 -8.04
C LYS A 341 3.74 0.36 -7.92
N SER A 342 2.90 1.34 -7.66
CA SER A 342 1.45 1.20 -7.59
C SER A 342 0.78 2.05 -8.66
N ILE A 343 -0.27 1.51 -9.27
CA ILE A 343 -1.09 2.23 -10.25
C ILE A 343 -2.52 1.67 -10.27
N SER A 344 -3.49 2.42 -10.80
CA SER A 344 -4.84 1.91 -11.00
C SER A 344 -4.93 0.98 -12.22
N TRP A 345 -5.82 -0.02 -12.15
CA TRP A 345 -6.13 -0.88 -13.30
C TRP A 345 -6.60 -0.08 -14.51
N ALA A 346 -7.39 0.98 -14.30
CA ALA A 346 -7.92 1.82 -15.37
C ALA A 346 -6.83 2.47 -16.25
N ALA A 347 -5.64 2.72 -15.70
CA ALA A 347 -4.51 3.24 -16.46
C ALA A 347 -3.82 2.17 -17.32
N LEU A 348 -3.88 0.90 -16.94
CA LEU A 348 -3.14 -0.20 -17.59
C LEU A 348 -3.98 -1.08 -18.51
N GLY A 349 -5.30 -1.19 -18.28
CA GLY A 349 -6.13 -2.20 -18.95
C GLY A 349 -6.11 -2.12 -20.48
N ALA A 350 -5.80 -0.96 -21.05
CA ALA A 350 -5.74 -0.73 -22.49
C ALA A 350 -4.33 -0.92 -23.12
N CYS A 351 -3.30 -1.25 -22.34
CA CYS A 351 -1.91 -1.32 -22.82
C CYS A 351 -1.21 -2.66 -22.57
N LEU A 352 -1.96 -3.73 -22.25
CA LEU A 352 -1.39 -5.03 -21.88
C LEU A 352 -0.57 -5.69 -22.98
N ASP A 353 -0.91 -5.44 -24.23
CA ASP A 353 -0.22 -5.96 -25.42
C ASP A 353 0.83 -4.99 -26.00
N GLN A 354 0.92 -3.77 -25.44
CA GLN A 354 1.82 -2.71 -25.91
C GLN A 354 2.91 -2.42 -24.88
N ILE A 355 4.02 -3.16 -24.96
CA ILE A 355 5.12 -3.04 -23.99
C ILE A 355 5.68 -1.62 -23.88
N ASP A 356 5.73 -0.88 -25.00
CA ASP A 356 6.23 0.49 -25.03
C ASP A 356 5.32 1.44 -24.25
N LEU A 357 4.00 1.32 -24.43
CA LEU A 357 3.01 2.11 -23.71
C LEU A 357 2.99 1.72 -22.22
N PHE A 358 3.03 0.42 -21.93
CA PHE A 358 3.14 -0.09 -20.56
C PHE A 358 4.35 0.52 -19.84
N SER A 359 5.54 0.47 -20.45
CA SER A 359 6.74 0.98 -19.79
C SER A 359 6.81 2.52 -19.75
N GLU A 360 6.09 3.24 -20.60
CA GLU A 360 5.87 4.68 -20.44
C GLU A 360 4.98 4.99 -19.22
N ILE A 361 3.85 4.31 -19.10
CA ILE A 361 2.92 4.44 -17.96
C ILE A 361 3.63 4.11 -16.65
N TYR A 362 4.42 3.03 -16.64
CA TYR A 362 5.26 2.63 -15.50
C TYR A 362 6.19 3.75 -14.99
N LEU A 363 6.72 4.58 -15.88
CA LEU A 363 7.66 5.63 -15.50
C LEU A 363 6.98 6.93 -15.12
N GLN A 364 5.95 7.31 -15.87
CA GLN A 364 5.36 8.64 -15.78
C GLN A 364 4.17 8.69 -14.81
N GLN A 365 3.44 7.58 -14.64
CA GLN A 365 2.17 7.57 -13.92
C GLN A 365 2.19 6.66 -12.68
N ALA A 366 3.00 5.60 -12.67
CA ALA A 366 3.06 4.69 -11.52
C ALA A 366 3.88 5.31 -10.37
N GLU A 367 3.34 5.20 -9.16
CA GLU A 367 3.93 5.74 -7.94
C GLU A 367 4.87 4.70 -7.31
N THR A 368 6.12 5.08 -7.00
CA THR A 368 7.04 4.18 -6.28
C THR A 368 6.60 4.01 -4.84
N VAL A 369 6.20 2.79 -4.46
CA VAL A 369 5.68 2.45 -3.13
C VAL A 369 6.67 1.61 -2.31
N TRP A 370 7.65 0.99 -2.95
CA TRP A 370 8.75 0.31 -2.27
C TRP A 370 10.00 0.28 -3.15
N MET A 371 11.16 0.52 -2.54
CA MET A 371 12.46 0.47 -3.18
C MET A 371 13.53 0.25 -2.09
N PRO A 372 14.59 -0.55 -2.33
CA PRO A 372 15.70 -0.69 -1.39
C PRO A 372 16.44 0.63 -1.15
N GLU A 373 16.91 0.87 0.08
CA GLU A 373 17.60 2.12 0.48
C GLU A 373 18.80 2.47 -0.41
N GLU A 374 19.57 1.47 -0.83
CA GLU A 374 20.74 1.63 -1.70
C GLU A 374 20.46 1.12 -3.13
N SER A 375 19.43 1.67 -3.78
CA SER A 375 19.12 1.30 -5.16
C SER A 375 18.89 2.49 -6.07
N TYR A 376 19.09 2.25 -7.36
CA TYR A 376 18.86 3.23 -8.41
C TYR A 376 17.52 2.97 -9.08
N ALA A 377 16.80 4.05 -9.38
CA ALA A 377 15.69 4.00 -10.32
C ALA A 377 16.18 3.55 -11.70
N TYR A 378 15.28 3.00 -12.52
CA TYR A 378 15.57 2.54 -13.88
C TYR A 378 14.90 3.43 -14.93
N ILE A 379 15.59 3.62 -16.06
CA ILE A 379 15.10 4.39 -17.21
C ILE A 379 15.22 3.56 -18.49
N PRO A 380 14.21 3.55 -19.37
CA PRO A 380 14.28 2.83 -20.62
C PRO A 380 15.37 3.32 -21.53
N ALA A 381 15.99 2.38 -22.24
CA ALA A 381 17.00 2.64 -23.24
C ALA A 381 16.51 3.62 -24.32
N ARG A 382 15.20 3.57 -24.67
CA ARG A 382 14.58 4.46 -25.67
C ARG A 382 14.42 5.92 -25.19
N CYS A 383 14.43 6.17 -23.88
CA CYS A 383 14.26 7.52 -23.33
C CYS A 383 15.57 8.31 -23.31
N ILE A 384 16.72 7.67 -23.55
CA ILE A 384 18.04 8.27 -23.42
C ILE A 384 18.77 8.37 -24.76
N HIS A 385 19.51 9.45 -24.95
CA HIS A 385 20.48 9.55 -26.02
C HIS A 385 21.79 8.90 -25.58
N GLN A 386 22.03 7.68 -26.06
CA GLN A 386 23.13 6.81 -25.62
C GLN A 386 24.52 7.29 -26.05
N LYS A 387 24.61 8.26 -26.98
CA LYS A 387 25.90 8.80 -27.41
C LYS A 387 26.45 9.77 -26.35
N LYS A 388 27.57 9.38 -25.72
CA LYS A 388 28.33 10.23 -24.81
C LYS A 388 29.04 11.35 -25.58
N PHE A 389 29.01 12.57 -25.05
CA PHE A 389 29.60 13.76 -25.69
C PHE A 389 30.91 14.23 -25.06
N ILE A 390 31.23 13.78 -23.85
CA ILE A 390 32.44 14.16 -23.12
C ILE A 390 33.39 12.97 -23.12
N ASN A 391 34.62 13.17 -23.57
CA ASN A 391 35.62 12.11 -23.57
C ASN A 391 36.45 12.14 -22.28
N PHE A 392 36.48 11.02 -21.56
CA PHE A 392 37.32 10.77 -20.39
C PHE A 392 37.30 9.28 -20.07
N GLU A 393 38.28 8.80 -19.30
CA GLU A 393 38.36 7.39 -18.94
C GLU A 393 37.34 7.06 -17.84
N GLU A 394 36.43 6.14 -18.10
CA GLU A 394 35.47 5.66 -17.10
C GLU A 394 36.03 4.49 -16.32
N ALA A 395 35.66 4.36 -15.04
CA ALA A 395 35.92 3.14 -14.28
C ALA A 395 35.21 1.93 -14.93
N PRO A 396 35.70 0.68 -14.72
CA PRO A 396 34.96 -0.52 -15.12
C PRO A 396 33.51 -0.49 -14.60
N ALA A 397 32.59 -1.04 -15.38
CA ALA A 397 31.17 -1.08 -15.07
C ALA A 397 30.66 -2.52 -15.11
N ASP A 398 29.68 -2.80 -14.27
CA ASP A 398 28.85 -4.01 -14.28
C ASP A 398 27.38 -3.63 -14.51
N PHE A 399 26.47 -4.61 -14.54
CA PHE A 399 25.05 -4.33 -14.83
C PHE A 399 24.33 -3.52 -13.73
N SER A 400 24.88 -3.51 -12.51
CA SER A 400 24.36 -2.71 -11.39
C SER A 400 24.83 -1.25 -11.41
N THR A 401 25.90 -0.97 -12.17
CA THR A 401 26.50 0.35 -12.27
C THR A 401 25.54 1.32 -12.97
N PRO A 402 25.13 2.44 -12.34
CA PRO A 402 24.20 3.37 -12.95
C PRO A 402 24.86 4.15 -14.08
N ILE A 403 24.06 4.57 -15.07
CA ILE A 403 24.46 5.59 -16.03
C ILE A 403 24.15 6.98 -15.48
N LEU A 404 25.01 7.95 -15.77
CA LEU A 404 24.76 9.35 -15.41
C LEU A 404 24.14 10.10 -16.57
N LEU A 405 23.00 10.71 -16.30
CA LEU A 405 22.16 11.37 -17.29
C LEU A 405 22.06 12.87 -17.00
N LEU A 406 22.03 13.66 -18.07
CA LEU A 406 21.73 15.08 -18.05
C LEU A 406 20.43 15.33 -18.82
N GLN A 407 19.41 15.82 -18.12
CA GLN A 407 18.16 16.27 -18.70
C GLN A 407 18.30 17.72 -19.17
N GLU A 408 18.23 17.93 -20.48
CA GLU A 408 18.24 19.24 -21.15
C GLU A 408 16.89 19.48 -21.86
N HIS A 409 16.02 20.30 -21.28
CA HIS A 409 14.65 20.48 -21.77
C HIS A 409 13.92 19.12 -21.90
N GLN A 410 13.62 18.68 -23.12
CA GLN A 410 12.97 17.40 -23.41
C GLN A 410 13.95 16.28 -23.82
N LYS A 411 15.27 16.54 -23.81
CA LYS A 411 16.29 15.56 -24.18
C LYS A 411 17.03 15.05 -22.95
N ILE A 412 17.21 13.74 -22.85
CA ILE A 412 18.02 13.10 -21.80
C ILE A 412 19.28 12.56 -22.46
N ARG A 413 20.46 12.99 -22.01
CA ARG A 413 21.74 12.60 -22.60
C ARG A 413 22.63 11.86 -21.61
N VAL A 414 23.35 10.87 -22.08
CA VAL A 414 24.38 10.18 -21.29
C VAL A 414 25.61 11.07 -21.19
N ILE A 415 26.10 11.27 -19.96
CA ILE A 415 27.34 12.01 -19.68
C ILE A 415 28.41 11.14 -18.99
N HIS A 416 28.03 10.00 -18.43
CA HIS A 416 28.90 8.91 -17.95
C HIS A 416 28.13 7.59 -18.06
N GLY A 417 28.80 6.50 -18.41
CA GLY A 417 28.22 5.16 -18.50
C GLY A 417 28.42 4.51 -19.87
N GLU A 418 29.38 4.96 -20.67
CA GLU A 418 29.73 4.31 -21.93
C GLU A 418 30.18 2.86 -21.70
N ARG A 419 30.97 2.59 -20.65
CA ARG A 419 31.34 1.21 -20.31
C ARG A 419 30.13 0.37 -19.86
N ARG A 420 29.15 0.99 -19.20
CA ARG A 420 27.91 0.33 -18.78
C ARG A 420 27.03 -0.03 -19.98
N LEU A 421 26.88 0.90 -20.92
CA LEU A 421 26.09 0.71 -22.15
C LEU A 421 26.73 -0.31 -23.09
N ALA A 422 28.06 -0.43 -23.07
CA ALA A 422 28.79 -1.40 -23.88
C ALA A 422 28.65 -2.86 -23.40
N LEU A 423 28.11 -3.11 -22.20
CA LEU A 423 27.93 -4.47 -21.67
C LEU A 423 26.90 -5.26 -22.48
N SER A 424 25.82 -4.62 -22.93
CA SER A 424 24.79 -5.25 -23.76
C SER A 424 24.01 -4.20 -24.56
N ASN A 425 23.78 -4.50 -25.84
CA ASN A 425 22.92 -3.71 -26.74
C ASN A 425 21.45 -4.13 -26.71
N GLN A 426 21.08 -5.12 -25.90
CA GLN A 426 19.71 -5.69 -25.82
C GLN A 426 18.95 -5.24 -24.56
N GLU A 427 19.59 -4.48 -23.67
CA GLU A 427 18.92 -4.02 -22.45
C GLU A 427 17.84 -2.98 -22.76
N ILE A 428 16.65 -3.21 -22.19
CA ILE A 428 15.48 -2.34 -22.38
C ILE A 428 15.47 -1.13 -21.44
N ALA A 429 16.25 -1.18 -20.34
CA ALA A 429 16.37 -0.12 -19.35
C ALA A 429 17.68 -0.21 -18.57
N TYR A 430 18.09 0.90 -17.95
CA TYR A 430 19.34 1.02 -17.19
C TYR A 430 19.10 1.67 -15.82
N PRO A 431 19.83 1.26 -14.76
CA PRO A 431 19.88 2.03 -13.53
C PRO A 431 20.48 3.41 -13.83
N TYR A 432 19.95 4.48 -13.25
CA TYR A 432 20.41 5.83 -13.58
C TYR A 432 20.51 6.79 -12.40
N LEU A 433 21.34 7.81 -12.61
CA LEU A 433 21.39 9.04 -11.85
C LEU A 433 21.02 10.19 -12.79
N MET A 434 20.12 11.07 -12.35
CA MET A 434 19.65 12.19 -13.17
C MET A 434 20.13 13.53 -12.63
N LEU A 435 20.70 14.32 -13.52
CA LEU A 435 20.99 15.73 -13.31
C LEU A 435 20.07 16.56 -14.21
N LYS A 436 19.52 17.64 -13.68
CA LYS A 436 18.78 18.61 -14.48
C LYS A 436 19.72 19.73 -14.90
N ARG A 437 19.72 20.06 -16.19
CA ARG A 437 20.45 21.21 -16.68
C ARG A 437 19.72 22.48 -16.30
N ASP A 438 20.44 23.39 -15.65
CA ASP A 438 20.02 24.75 -15.37
C ASP A 438 21.08 25.75 -15.85
N LYS A 439 21.00 27.00 -15.37
CA LYS A 439 21.97 28.07 -15.72
C LYS A 439 23.35 27.80 -15.12
N ASP A 440 23.40 27.11 -14.00
CA ASP A 440 24.60 26.91 -13.19
C ASP A 440 25.33 25.61 -13.56
N LEU A 441 24.70 24.72 -14.33
CA LEU A 441 25.27 23.50 -14.86
C LEU A 441 25.32 23.48 -16.40
N ASN A 442 26.37 24.07 -16.97
CA ASN A 442 26.63 24.02 -18.41
C ASN A 442 27.72 23.00 -18.80
N TRP A 443 27.86 22.71 -20.10
CA TRP A 443 28.83 21.74 -20.62
C TRP A 443 30.28 22.05 -20.24
N GLN A 444 30.67 23.33 -20.20
CA GLN A 444 32.03 23.73 -19.82
C GLN A 444 32.31 23.42 -18.35
N LYS A 445 31.35 23.71 -17.46
CA LYS A 445 31.46 23.40 -16.02
C LYS A 445 31.52 21.90 -15.79
N ILE A 446 30.67 21.12 -16.46
CA ILE A 446 30.72 19.65 -16.40
C ILE A 446 32.11 19.14 -16.85
N HIS A 447 32.64 19.66 -17.96
CA HIS A 447 33.98 19.30 -18.44
C HIS A 447 35.10 19.68 -17.45
N GLN A 448 35.03 20.87 -16.83
CA GLN A 448 35.98 21.29 -15.81
C GLN A 448 35.95 20.40 -14.57
N ILE A 449 34.76 19.97 -14.14
CA ILE A 449 34.59 19.04 -13.02
C ILE A 449 35.27 17.70 -13.35
N VAL A 450 35.04 17.14 -14.54
CA VAL A 450 35.68 15.89 -14.99
C VAL A 450 37.20 15.99 -14.96
N LEU A 451 37.77 17.11 -15.42
CA LEU A 451 39.23 17.33 -15.42
C LEU A 451 39.82 17.37 -14.01
N GLY A 452 39.03 17.73 -13.00
CA GLY A 452 39.45 17.74 -11.60
C GLY A 452 39.35 16.38 -10.90
N LEU A 453 38.78 15.36 -11.55
CA LEU A 453 38.59 14.02 -10.98
C LEU A 453 39.77 13.09 -11.30
N SER A 454 40.07 12.20 -10.35
CA SER A 454 41.00 11.10 -10.57
C SER A 454 40.48 10.15 -11.64
N GLN A 455 41.35 9.79 -12.59
CA GLN A 455 41.06 8.80 -13.63
C GLN A 455 41.47 7.39 -13.15
N PRO A 456 40.71 6.33 -13.50
CA PRO A 456 39.46 6.36 -14.25
C PRO A 456 38.28 6.86 -13.39
N VAL A 457 37.41 7.69 -13.99
CA VAL A 457 36.32 8.38 -13.29
C VAL A 457 35.22 7.39 -12.92
N ARG A 458 34.88 7.31 -11.63
CA ARG A 458 33.71 6.56 -11.15
C ARG A 458 32.44 7.41 -11.27
N VAL A 459 31.32 6.77 -11.59
CA VAL A 459 30.04 7.46 -11.82
C VAL A 459 29.55 8.25 -10.60
N LEU A 460 29.68 7.66 -9.40
CA LEU A 460 29.28 8.30 -8.15
C LEU A 460 30.16 9.51 -7.81
N ASP A 461 31.47 9.39 -7.97
CA ASP A 461 32.41 10.49 -7.72
C ASP A 461 32.09 11.67 -8.65
N PHE A 462 31.76 11.38 -9.91
CA PHE A 462 31.37 12.41 -10.86
C PHE A 462 30.02 13.06 -10.52
N TYR A 463 29.02 12.26 -10.16
CA TYR A 463 27.72 12.75 -9.72
C TYR A 463 27.85 13.65 -8.48
N MET A 464 28.58 13.20 -7.45
CA MET A 464 28.81 13.95 -6.21
C MET A 464 29.57 15.25 -6.47
N ALA A 465 30.58 15.24 -7.34
CA ALA A 465 31.33 16.44 -7.69
C ALA A 465 30.45 17.48 -8.41
N ILE A 466 29.49 17.05 -9.23
CA ILE A 466 28.50 17.95 -9.83
C ILE A 466 27.53 18.48 -8.76
N GLN A 467 26.97 17.62 -7.91
CA GLN A 467 26.03 18.03 -6.86
C GLN A 467 26.64 19.07 -5.90
N ALA A 468 27.91 18.90 -5.53
CA ALA A 468 28.65 19.84 -4.69
C ALA A 468 28.81 21.25 -5.32
N GLN A 469 28.60 21.38 -6.63
CA GLN A 469 28.69 22.63 -7.39
C GLN A 469 27.33 23.26 -7.69
N ILE A 470 26.22 22.58 -7.35
CA ILE A 470 24.83 23.03 -7.49
C ILE A 470 24.29 23.51 -6.13
N ILE A 471 24.74 22.90 -5.03
CA ILE A 471 24.32 23.27 -3.66
C ILE A 471 25.04 24.53 -3.14
N LYS A 472 26.13 24.94 -3.80
CA LYS A 472 26.83 26.22 -3.55
C LYS A 472 26.26 27.32 -4.43
#